data_AF-A0A851VK15-F1
#
_entry.id   AF-A0A851VK15-F1
#
_cell.length_a   1.000
_cell.length_b   1.000
_cell.length_c   1.000
_cell.angle_alpha   90.00
_cell.angle_beta   90.00
_cell.angle_gamma   90.00
#
_symmetry.space_group_name_H-M   'P 1'
#
loop_
_entity.id
_entity.type
_entity.pdbx_description
1 polymer ?
#
loop_
_entity_poly.entity_id
_entity_poly.type
_entity_poly.pdbx_seq_one_letter_code
_entity_poly.pdbx_strand_id
1 'polypeptide(L)'
;SFKLEELVTISSFLNSFVFKMIWDGIVENARGETLELFHSVHGWLMVLYERDCRRRFAPEDHWLRKDLKPSVLFQELDKDKKRAQLLLQYIPHVIPHKNRVLLFRNMVTKEKEKLGLVETSSASPHVTHITIRRSRMLEDGYEQLRQLSQNAMKGVIRVKFVNDLGVDEAGIDQDGVFKEFLEEIIKKVFDPALNLFKTTSGDERLYPSPTSYIHENYLQLFEFVGKMLGKAVYEGIVVDVPFASFFLSQLLGHHHSVFYSSVDELPSLDSEFYKNLTSIKRYDGDISDLGLTLSYDEDVMGQLVCHELVPGGKTIPVTNENK
;
A
#
# COMPACT_ATOMS: atom_id res chain seq x y z
N SER A 1 25.16 -17.21 -8.31
CA SER A 1 24.35 -16.30 -7.48
C SER A 1 25.26 -15.56 -6.53
N PHE A 2 25.02 -14.27 -6.29
CA PHE A 2 25.74 -13.51 -5.26
C PHE A 2 25.44 -14.04 -3.86
N LYS A 3 26.44 -13.99 -2.98
CA LYS A 3 26.32 -14.23 -1.54
C LYS A 3 25.65 -13.03 -0.85
N LEU A 4 25.07 -13.25 0.33
CA LEU A 4 24.40 -12.16 1.08
C LEU A 4 25.36 -11.01 1.41
N GLU A 5 26.60 -11.31 1.78
CA GLU A 5 27.64 -10.30 2.06
C GLU A 5 27.93 -9.41 0.84
N GLU A 6 28.02 -10.01 -0.36
CA GLU A 6 28.22 -9.28 -1.61
C GLU A 6 27.03 -8.37 -1.91
N LEU A 7 25.80 -8.82 -1.65
CA LEU A 7 24.60 -8.01 -1.82
C LEU A 7 24.55 -6.82 -0.85
N VAL A 8 25.04 -6.99 0.39
CA VAL A 8 25.17 -5.88 1.35
C VAL A 8 26.19 -4.86 0.83
N THR A 9 27.34 -5.30 0.31
CA THR A 9 28.33 -4.39 -0.27
C THR A 9 27.78 -3.64 -1.49
N ILE A 10 27.13 -4.35 -2.42
CA ILE A 10 26.54 -3.76 -3.63
C ILE A 10 25.45 -2.75 -3.26
N SER A 11 24.53 -3.10 -2.36
CA SER A 11 23.46 -2.20 -1.92
C SER A 11 24.00 -0.96 -1.19
N SER A 12 25.05 -1.09 -0.38
CA SER A 12 25.71 0.05 0.26
C SER A 12 26.29 1.04 -0.76
N PHE A 13 26.96 0.51 -1.79
CA PHE A 13 27.49 1.31 -2.89
C PHE A 13 26.35 2.00 -3.65
N LEU A 14 25.35 1.25 -4.11
CA LEU A 14 24.21 1.78 -4.87
C LEU A 14 23.44 2.85 -4.08
N ASN A 15 23.16 2.60 -2.80
CA ASN A 15 22.46 3.54 -1.93
C ASN A 15 23.24 4.86 -1.81
N SER A 16 24.56 4.77 -1.65
CA SER A 16 25.44 5.94 -1.61
C SER A 16 25.55 6.68 -2.94
N PHE A 17 25.66 5.91 -4.02
CA PHE A 17 25.85 6.44 -5.36
C PHE A 17 24.60 7.17 -5.85
N VAL A 18 23.42 6.56 -5.72
CA VAL A 18 22.13 7.16 -6.09
C VAL A 18 21.85 8.40 -5.24
N PHE A 19 22.09 8.34 -3.92
CA PHE A 19 21.95 9.51 -3.06
C PHE A 19 22.82 10.68 -3.53
N LYS A 20 24.11 10.44 -3.82
CA LYS A 20 25.01 11.50 -4.31
C LYS A 20 24.59 12.04 -5.67
N MET A 21 24.18 11.19 -6.61
CA MET A 21 23.67 11.64 -7.91
C MET A 21 22.49 12.61 -7.73
N ILE A 22 21.54 12.29 -6.85
CA ILE A 22 20.40 13.18 -6.55
C ILE A 22 20.87 14.46 -5.85
N TRP A 23 21.69 14.33 -4.81
CA TRP A 23 22.07 15.45 -3.95
C TRP A 23 22.96 16.48 -4.64
N ASP A 24 23.83 16.01 -5.54
CA ASP A 24 24.75 16.81 -6.34
C ASP A 24 24.14 17.25 -7.68
N GLY A 25 22.90 16.85 -7.98
CA GLY A 25 22.15 17.28 -9.17
C GLY A 25 22.58 16.61 -10.48
N ILE A 26 23.17 15.41 -10.42
CA ILE A 26 23.70 14.62 -11.55
C ILE A 26 22.67 13.55 -11.97
N VAL A 27 21.40 13.93 -12.07
CA VAL A 27 20.30 13.01 -12.42
C VAL A 27 19.87 13.17 -13.87
N GLU A 28 20.02 14.38 -14.41
CA GLU A 28 19.52 14.75 -15.73
C GLU A 28 20.67 15.28 -16.61
N ASN A 29 20.50 15.14 -17.92
CA ASN A 29 21.38 15.78 -18.90
C ASN A 29 20.99 17.26 -19.12
N ALA A 30 21.72 17.95 -19.99
CA ALA A 30 21.45 19.36 -20.31
C ALA A 30 20.07 19.62 -20.96
N ARG A 31 19.37 18.57 -21.42
CA ARG A 31 18.02 18.64 -21.99
C ARG A 31 16.93 18.37 -20.94
N GLY A 32 17.31 18.08 -19.69
CA GLY A 32 16.38 17.70 -18.63
C GLY A 32 15.93 16.23 -18.69
N GLU A 33 16.55 15.41 -19.54
CA GLU A 33 16.25 13.98 -19.63
C GLU A 33 17.01 13.22 -18.54
N THR A 34 16.34 12.30 -17.86
CA THR A 34 16.97 11.46 -16.83
C THR A 34 18.04 10.58 -17.47
N LEU A 35 19.22 10.52 -16.84
CA LEU A 35 20.33 9.71 -17.33
C LEU A 35 20.00 8.21 -17.26
N GLU A 36 20.28 7.48 -18.34
CA GLU A 36 20.13 6.01 -18.36
C GLU A 36 20.92 5.32 -17.24
N LEU A 37 22.09 5.86 -16.91
CA LEU A 37 22.89 5.42 -15.78
C LEU A 37 22.09 5.52 -14.49
N PHE A 38 21.46 6.67 -14.22
CA PHE A 38 20.64 6.89 -13.03
C PHE A 38 19.48 5.90 -12.97
N HIS A 39 18.75 5.74 -14.07
CA HIS A 39 17.64 4.78 -14.16
C HIS A 39 18.10 3.36 -13.82
N SER A 40 19.23 2.94 -14.37
CA SER A 40 19.80 1.62 -14.11
C SER A 40 20.19 1.46 -12.64
N VAL A 41 21.01 2.36 -12.08
CA VAL A 41 21.48 2.20 -10.69
C VAL A 41 20.37 2.34 -9.66
N HIS A 42 19.36 3.20 -9.93
CA HIS A 42 18.17 3.33 -9.10
C HIS A 42 17.33 2.06 -9.15
N GLY A 43 17.11 1.49 -10.34
CA GLY A 43 16.40 0.23 -10.50
C GLY A 43 17.03 -0.91 -9.70
N TRP A 44 18.34 -1.10 -9.83
CA TRP A 44 19.09 -2.10 -9.05
C TRP A 44 19.05 -1.83 -7.54
N LEU A 45 19.12 -0.57 -7.12
CA LEU A 45 18.96 -0.21 -5.71
C LEU A 45 17.60 -0.64 -5.18
N MET A 46 16.53 -0.36 -5.92
CA MET A 46 15.16 -0.69 -5.51
C MET A 46 14.91 -2.20 -5.47
N VAL A 47 15.46 -2.96 -6.42
CA VAL A 47 15.40 -4.45 -6.40
C VAL A 47 15.98 -4.99 -5.09
N LEU A 48 17.15 -4.50 -4.68
CA LEU A 48 17.80 -4.95 -3.45
C LEU A 48 17.07 -4.48 -2.20
N TYR A 49 16.56 -3.25 -2.22
CA TYR A 49 15.77 -2.69 -1.12
C TYR A 49 14.47 -3.46 -0.90
N GLU A 50 13.69 -3.69 -1.95
CA GLU A 50 12.43 -4.45 -1.88
C GLU A 50 12.66 -5.89 -1.45
N ARG A 51 13.74 -6.51 -1.94
CA ARG A 51 14.14 -7.83 -1.48
C ARG A 51 14.44 -7.85 0.03
N ASP A 52 15.13 -6.85 0.55
CA ASP A 52 15.41 -6.73 1.98
C ASP A 52 14.13 -6.47 2.80
N CYS A 53 13.19 -5.69 2.25
CA CYS A 53 11.87 -5.49 2.86
C CYS A 53 11.07 -6.80 2.96
N ARG A 54 11.10 -7.65 1.93
CA ARG A 54 10.45 -8.98 1.94
C ARG A 54 11.17 -9.94 2.88
N ARG A 55 12.50 -9.97 2.82
CA ARG A 55 13.35 -10.85 3.63
C ARG A 55 14.66 -10.16 3.97
N ARG A 56 14.73 -9.69 5.21
CA ARG A 56 15.89 -8.97 5.74
C ARG A 56 17.18 -9.77 5.58
N PHE A 57 18.16 -9.16 4.93
CA PHE A 57 19.54 -9.63 4.80
C PHE A 57 20.56 -8.54 5.14
N ALA A 58 20.15 -7.26 5.10
CA ALA A 58 20.97 -6.13 5.45
C ALA A 58 20.92 -5.83 6.97
N PRO A 59 21.99 -5.26 7.54
CA PRO A 59 22.03 -4.88 8.95
C PRO A 59 21.08 -3.72 9.26
N GLU A 60 20.89 -3.44 10.55
CA GLU A 60 20.13 -2.27 11.02
C GLU A 60 20.70 -0.97 10.42
N ASP A 61 19.79 -0.06 10.07
CA ASP A 61 20.11 1.26 9.49
C ASP A 61 20.90 1.26 8.18
N HIS A 62 21.08 0.10 7.53
CA HIS A 62 21.84 -0.04 6.28
C HIS A 62 21.40 0.93 5.18
N TRP A 63 20.09 1.11 5.07
CA TRP A 63 19.46 1.95 4.05
C TRP A 63 19.47 3.44 4.40
N LEU A 64 19.73 3.81 5.66
CA LEU A 64 19.64 5.20 6.12
C LEU A 64 20.88 6.01 5.75
N ARG A 65 20.68 7.27 5.36
CA ARG A 65 21.77 8.22 5.08
C ARG A 65 22.12 9.03 6.32
N LYS A 66 23.19 8.63 7.01
CA LYS A 66 23.69 9.28 8.24
C LYS A 66 24.23 10.70 7.99
N ASP A 67 24.67 10.97 6.77
CA ASP A 67 25.15 12.29 6.31
C ASP A 67 24.01 13.27 6.00
N LEU A 68 22.77 12.81 5.84
CA LEU A 68 21.61 13.65 5.59
C LEU A 68 20.97 14.10 6.92
N LYS A 69 21.32 15.32 7.37
CA LYS A 69 20.69 15.92 8.54
C LYS A 69 19.21 16.25 8.24
N PRO A 70 18.25 15.86 9.11
CA PRO A 70 16.84 16.13 8.88
C PRO A 70 16.54 17.63 8.74
N SER A 71 17.18 18.49 9.55
CA SER A 71 16.99 19.94 9.46
C SER A 71 17.38 20.52 8.10
N VAL A 72 18.44 19.99 7.48
CA VAL A 72 18.89 20.39 6.14
C VAL A 72 17.86 19.97 5.10
N LEU A 73 17.39 18.71 5.17
CA LEU A 73 16.35 18.22 4.25
C LEU A 73 15.08 19.06 4.35
N PHE A 74 14.62 19.38 5.56
CA PHE A 74 13.39 20.16 5.77
C PHE A 74 13.55 21.58 5.21
N GLN A 75 14.69 22.22 5.46
CA GLN A 75 14.98 23.54 4.90
C GLN A 75 15.03 23.55 3.36
N GLU A 76 15.57 22.49 2.75
CA GLU A 76 15.60 22.34 1.29
C GLU A 76 14.19 22.15 0.70
N LEU A 77 13.35 21.36 1.37
CA LEU A 77 11.95 21.18 0.98
C LEU A 77 11.13 22.47 1.13
N ASP A 78 11.33 23.22 2.22
CA ASP A 78 10.67 24.53 2.41
C ASP A 78 11.09 25.57 1.36
N LYS A 79 12.25 25.39 0.74
CA LYS A 79 12.76 26.22 -0.36
C LYS A 79 12.47 25.62 -1.75
N ASP A 80 11.61 24.61 -1.84
CA ASP A 80 11.24 23.90 -3.06
C ASP A 80 12.44 23.43 -3.90
N LYS A 81 13.51 22.99 -3.22
CA LYS A 81 14.74 22.56 -3.90
C LYS A 81 14.52 21.20 -4.57
N LYS A 82 14.75 21.16 -5.90
CA LYS A 82 14.57 19.98 -6.75
C LYS A 82 15.24 18.72 -6.17
N ARG A 83 16.48 18.79 -5.70
CA ARG A 83 17.20 17.65 -5.11
C ARG A 83 16.47 16.99 -3.93
N ALA A 84 15.81 17.78 -3.09
CA ALA A 84 15.07 17.25 -1.94
C ALA A 84 13.75 16.60 -2.36
N GLN A 85 13.06 17.17 -3.35
CA GLN A 85 11.87 16.57 -3.96
C GLN A 85 12.21 15.24 -4.64
N LEU A 86 13.30 15.20 -5.42
CA LEU A 86 13.79 13.98 -6.07
C LEU A 86 14.18 12.90 -5.05
N LEU A 87 14.74 13.28 -3.90
CA LEU A 87 15.08 12.33 -2.84
C LEU A 87 13.82 11.67 -2.26
N LEU A 88 12.75 12.44 -2.01
CA LEU A 88 11.46 11.89 -1.57
C LEU A 88 10.79 11.02 -2.63
N GLN A 89 10.97 11.36 -3.91
CA GLN A 89 10.40 10.64 -5.03
C GLN A 89 11.10 9.29 -5.26
N TYR A 90 12.43 9.27 -5.31
CA TYR A 90 13.18 8.10 -5.78
C TYR A 90 13.67 7.19 -4.65
N ILE A 91 14.11 7.76 -3.52
CA ILE A 91 14.77 6.98 -2.46
C ILE A 91 14.30 7.39 -1.05
N PRO A 92 12.99 7.53 -0.76
CA PRO A 92 12.53 7.99 0.55
C PRO A 92 13.00 7.11 1.71
N HIS A 93 13.30 5.82 1.44
CA HIS A 93 13.81 4.88 2.44
C HIS A 93 15.12 5.31 3.10
N VAL A 94 15.87 6.24 2.49
CA VAL A 94 17.09 6.77 3.11
C VAL A 94 16.85 7.70 4.30
N ILE A 95 15.62 8.17 4.44
CA ILE A 95 15.20 9.05 5.53
C ILE A 95 14.60 8.18 6.65
N PRO A 96 15.01 8.39 7.92
CA PRO A 96 14.41 7.71 9.05
C PRO A 96 12.88 7.82 9.03
N HIS A 97 12.19 6.70 9.31
CA HIS A 97 10.72 6.63 9.25
C HIS A 97 10.03 7.77 10.02
N LYS A 98 10.48 8.04 11.25
CA LYS A 98 9.97 9.13 12.09
C LYS A 98 10.01 10.48 11.37
N ASN A 99 11.06 10.76 10.62
CA ASN A 99 11.21 12.02 9.91
C ASN A 99 10.32 12.09 8.67
N ARG A 100 10.10 10.96 7.98
CA ARG A 100 9.11 10.89 6.90
C ARG A 100 7.70 11.14 7.39
N VAL A 101 7.34 10.59 8.56
CA VAL A 101 6.05 10.86 9.21
C VAL A 101 5.92 12.36 9.54
N LEU A 102 6.95 12.97 10.13
CA LEU A 102 6.94 14.41 10.43
C LEU A 102 6.80 15.27 9.17
N LEU A 103 7.54 14.95 8.10
CA LEU A 103 7.41 15.62 6.80
C LEU A 103 5.98 15.54 6.28
N PHE A 104 5.40 14.35 6.29
CA PHE A 104 4.04 14.13 5.83
C PHE A 104 3.01 14.89 6.68
N ARG A 105 3.16 14.91 8.01
CA ARG A 105 2.32 15.74 8.90
C ARG A 105 2.42 17.23 8.56
N ASN A 106 3.64 17.74 8.34
CA ASN A 106 3.83 19.14 7.95
C ASN A 106 3.15 19.46 6.60
N MET A 107 3.22 18.56 5.63
CA MET A 107 2.52 18.72 4.34
C MET A 107 1.01 18.76 4.52
N VAL A 108 0.44 17.88 5.35
CA VAL A 108 -0.99 17.88 5.67
C VAL A 108 -1.39 19.18 6.36
N THR A 109 -0.62 19.68 7.34
CA THR A 109 -0.90 20.95 8.02
C THR A 109 -0.92 22.12 7.05
N LYS A 110 0.11 22.27 6.21
CA LYS A 110 0.17 23.32 5.17
C LYS A 110 -1.01 23.23 4.20
N GLU A 111 -1.44 22.01 3.84
CA GLU A 111 -2.62 21.82 2.99
C GLU A 111 -3.91 22.25 3.70
N LYS A 112 -4.11 21.86 4.96
CA LYS A 112 -5.27 22.28 5.77
C LYS A 112 -5.35 23.81 5.88
N GLU A 113 -4.21 24.49 6.10
CA GLU A 113 -4.12 25.95 6.11
C GLU A 113 -4.52 26.56 4.76
N LYS A 114 -3.97 26.03 3.66
CA LYS A 114 -4.28 26.49 2.29
C LYS A 114 -5.76 26.31 1.93
N LEU A 115 -6.38 25.25 2.43
CA LEU A 115 -7.81 24.96 2.22
C LEU A 115 -8.74 25.70 3.20
N GLY A 116 -8.21 26.50 4.14
CA GLY A 116 -9.02 27.18 5.14
C GLY A 116 -9.73 26.23 6.12
N LEU A 117 -9.14 25.05 6.34
CA LEU A 117 -9.68 24.01 7.23
C LEU A 117 -9.19 24.16 8.68
N VAL A 118 -8.30 25.11 8.92
CA VAL A 118 -7.82 25.48 10.25
C VAL A 118 -8.62 26.69 10.74
N GLU A 119 -9.02 26.67 12.01
CA GLU A 119 -9.68 27.81 12.63
C GLU A 119 -8.73 29.01 12.64
N THR A 120 -9.21 30.13 12.09
CA THR A 120 -8.48 31.40 12.11
C THR A 120 -9.36 32.46 12.77
N SER A 121 -8.75 33.56 13.21
CA SER A 121 -9.46 34.70 13.79
C SER A 121 -10.55 35.28 12.86
N SER A 122 -10.52 34.96 11.56
CA SER A 122 -11.33 35.56 10.50
C SER A 122 -12.35 34.60 9.88
N ALA A 123 -12.20 33.29 10.07
CA ALA A 123 -13.04 32.27 9.43
C ALA A 123 -13.03 30.94 10.20
N SER A 124 -14.22 30.36 10.38
CA SER A 124 -14.39 29.00 10.88
C SER A 124 -14.40 28.00 9.72
N PRO A 125 -13.75 26.84 9.86
CA PRO A 125 -13.73 25.83 8.82
C PRO A 125 -15.14 25.27 8.58
N HIS A 126 -15.43 24.88 7.34
CA HIS A 126 -16.67 24.17 7.03
C HIS A 126 -16.68 22.80 7.73
N VAL A 127 -17.70 22.55 8.53
CA VAL A 127 -17.87 21.30 9.29
C VAL A 127 -18.96 20.47 8.64
N THR A 128 -18.63 19.24 8.28
CA THR A 128 -19.60 18.26 7.79
C THR A 128 -20.21 17.52 8.96
N HIS A 129 -21.53 17.59 9.12
CA HIS A 129 -22.24 16.85 10.15
C HIS A 129 -22.86 15.58 9.55
N ILE A 130 -22.61 14.43 10.17
CA ILE A 130 -23.24 13.16 9.81
C ILE A 130 -23.97 12.55 11.00
N THR A 131 -25.11 11.94 10.74
CA THR A 131 -25.95 11.28 11.75
C THR A 131 -25.91 9.78 11.54
N ILE A 132 -25.52 9.03 12.55
CA ILE A 132 -25.21 7.60 12.43
C ILE A 132 -26.03 6.80 13.44
N ARG A 133 -26.71 5.75 12.98
CA ARG A 133 -27.26 4.72 13.86
C ARG A 133 -26.22 3.62 14.06
N ARG A 134 -25.95 3.24 15.32
CA ARG A 134 -24.97 2.19 15.64
C ARG A 134 -25.32 0.86 14.94
N SER A 135 -26.61 0.53 14.83
CA SER A 135 -27.13 -0.64 14.14
C SER A 135 -26.87 -0.65 12.62
N ARG A 136 -26.70 0.53 12.00
CA ARG A 136 -26.59 0.74 10.55
C ARG A 136 -25.41 1.62 10.17
N MET A 137 -24.31 1.47 10.91
CA MET A 137 -23.17 2.39 10.82
C MET A 137 -22.53 2.44 9.43
N LEU A 138 -22.37 1.28 8.79
CA LEU A 138 -21.77 1.18 7.46
C LEU A 138 -22.67 1.84 6.42
N GLU A 139 -23.97 1.57 6.49
CA GLU A 139 -24.98 2.05 5.56
C GLU A 139 -25.15 3.57 5.68
N ASP A 140 -25.33 4.07 6.91
CA ASP A 140 -25.50 5.50 7.18
C ASP A 140 -24.23 6.30 6.86
N GLY A 141 -23.06 5.73 7.18
CA GLY A 141 -21.76 6.31 6.86
C GLY A 141 -21.51 6.35 5.36
N TYR A 142 -21.78 5.25 4.66
CA TYR A 142 -21.62 5.16 3.21
C TYR A 142 -22.50 6.17 2.47
N GLU A 143 -23.80 6.24 2.78
CA GLU A 143 -24.71 7.17 2.10
C GLU A 143 -24.34 8.64 2.29
N GLN A 144 -23.95 9.03 3.51
CA GLN A 144 -23.62 10.44 3.81
C GLN A 144 -22.22 10.84 3.32
N LEU A 145 -21.24 9.94 3.37
CA LEU A 145 -19.84 10.28 3.09
C LEU A 145 -19.43 10.03 1.65
N ARG A 146 -20.08 9.10 0.92
CA ARG A 146 -19.65 8.76 -0.45
C ARG A 146 -19.76 9.94 -1.42
N GLN A 147 -20.76 10.81 -1.23
CA GLN A 147 -21.05 11.97 -2.08
C GLN A 147 -20.25 13.21 -1.72
N LEU A 148 -19.47 13.18 -0.64
CA LEU A 148 -18.66 14.33 -0.25
C LEU A 148 -17.59 14.62 -1.29
N SER A 149 -17.43 15.91 -1.59
CA SER A 149 -16.31 16.38 -2.39
C SER A 149 -14.98 16.11 -1.67
N GLN A 150 -13.88 16.09 -2.42
CA GLN A 150 -12.54 15.91 -1.83
C GLN A 150 -12.24 16.96 -0.75
N ASN A 151 -12.68 18.21 -0.94
CA ASN A 151 -12.48 19.28 0.04
C ASN A 151 -13.32 19.05 1.31
N ALA A 152 -14.58 18.64 1.17
CA ALA A 152 -15.43 18.33 2.32
C ALA A 152 -14.90 17.11 3.10
N MET A 153 -14.39 16.09 2.41
CA MET A 153 -13.76 14.92 3.04
C MET A 153 -12.49 15.30 3.81
N LYS A 154 -11.69 16.24 3.31
CA LYS A 154 -10.51 16.78 4.03
C LYS A 154 -10.90 17.66 5.22
N GLY A 155 -12.08 18.27 5.20
CA GLY A 155 -12.61 19.10 6.29
C GLY A 155 -12.98 18.32 7.55
N VAL A 156 -13.38 19.05 8.59
CA VAL A 156 -13.79 18.44 9.86
C VAL A 156 -15.12 17.71 9.68
N ILE A 157 -15.19 16.44 10.08
CA ILE A 157 -16.41 15.63 10.08
C ILE A 157 -16.83 15.42 11.52
N ARG A 158 -18.04 15.87 11.87
CA ARG A 158 -18.65 15.65 13.19
C ARG A 158 -19.71 14.57 13.10
N VAL A 159 -19.55 13.53 13.91
CA VAL A 159 -20.47 12.40 13.99
C VAL A 159 -21.45 12.64 15.13
N LYS A 160 -22.73 12.38 14.84
CA LYS A 160 -23.81 12.37 15.82
C LYS A 160 -24.43 10.98 15.87
N PHE A 161 -24.28 10.28 16.99
CA PHE A 161 -24.95 8.98 17.17
C PHE A 161 -26.41 9.17 17.59
N VAL A 162 -27.29 8.40 16.97
CA VAL A 162 -28.73 8.35 17.28
C VAL A 162 -29.18 6.89 17.38
N ASN A 163 -30.21 6.64 18.19
CA ASN A 163 -30.84 5.32 18.24
C ASN A 163 -31.72 5.05 17.01
N ASP A 164 -32.32 3.86 16.93
CA ASP A 164 -33.19 3.48 15.80
C ASP A 164 -34.45 4.36 15.66
N LEU A 165 -34.84 5.07 16.73
CA LEU A 165 -35.94 6.05 16.74
C LEU A 165 -35.47 7.47 16.37
N GLY A 166 -34.18 7.66 16.05
CA GLY A 166 -33.60 8.95 15.68
C GLY A 166 -33.34 9.89 16.86
N VAL A 167 -33.39 9.40 18.10
CA VAL A 167 -33.13 10.19 19.30
C VAL A 167 -31.65 10.19 19.60
N ASP A 168 -31.14 11.37 19.93
CA ASP A 168 -29.73 11.63 20.26
C ASP A 168 -29.25 10.77 21.43
N GLU A 169 -28.09 10.14 21.26
CA GLU A 169 -27.40 9.50 22.37
C GLU A 169 -26.77 10.57 23.27
N ALA A 170 -27.27 10.69 24.51
CA ALA A 170 -26.81 11.72 25.46
C ALA A 170 -25.43 11.39 26.05
N GLY A 171 -24.61 12.44 26.27
CA GLY A 171 -23.36 12.34 27.04
C GLY A 171 -22.10 11.96 26.26
N ILE A 172 -22.12 12.09 24.93
CA ILE A 172 -20.99 11.71 24.07
C ILE A 172 -20.01 12.89 23.87
N ASP A 173 -18.72 12.63 24.09
CA ASP A 173 -17.61 13.55 23.82
C ASP A 173 -17.43 13.78 22.31
N GLN A 174 -17.68 15.00 21.86
CA GLN A 174 -17.70 15.40 20.44
C GLN A 174 -16.37 15.16 19.72
N ASP A 175 -15.23 15.18 20.43
CA ASP A 175 -13.91 15.01 19.82
C ASP A 175 -13.54 13.53 19.62
N GLY A 176 -14.13 12.61 20.40
CA GLY A 176 -13.88 11.17 20.30
C GLY A 176 -14.77 10.43 19.30
N VAL A 177 -15.96 10.97 18.99
CA VAL A 177 -17.00 10.27 18.21
C VAL A 177 -16.57 9.92 16.80
N PHE A 178 -15.86 10.84 16.14
CA PHE A 178 -15.41 10.60 14.77
C PHE A 178 -14.38 9.48 14.71
N LYS A 179 -13.47 9.43 15.69
CA LYS A 179 -12.46 8.38 15.79
C LYS A 179 -13.12 7.02 16.04
N GLU A 180 -14.05 6.94 16.99
CA GLU A 180 -14.84 5.73 17.28
C GLU A 180 -15.55 5.23 16.01
N PHE A 181 -16.31 6.11 15.35
CA PHE A 181 -16.99 5.81 14.11
C PHE A 181 -16.05 5.27 13.01
N LEU A 182 -14.89 5.90 12.83
CA LEU A 182 -13.93 5.50 11.81
C LEU A 182 -13.32 4.12 12.11
N GLU A 183 -12.97 3.85 13.37
CA GLU A 183 -12.44 2.56 13.82
C GLU A 183 -13.48 1.44 13.65
N GLU A 184 -14.74 1.69 14.02
CA GLU A 184 -15.83 0.71 13.87
C GLU A 184 -16.18 0.41 12.42
N ILE A 185 -16.24 1.43 11.55
CA ILE A 185 -16.43 1.22 10.10
C ILE A 185 -15.29 0.39 9.53
N ILE A 186 -14.03 0.75 9.83
CA ILE A 186 -12.86 0.04 9.33
C ILE A 186 -12.91 -1.43 9.78
N LYS A 187 -13.21 -1.69 11.05
CA LYS A 187 -13.38 -3.06 11.54
C LYS A 187 -14.47 -3.83 10.78
N LYS A 188 -15.63 -3.20 10.51
CA LYS A 188 -16.75 -3.85 9.81
C LYS A 188 -16.46 -4.13 8.33
N VAL A 189 -15.77 -3.22 7.63
CA VAL A 189 -15.49 -3.39 6.19
C VAL A 189 -14.36 -4.39 5.90
N PHE A 190 -13.44 -4.56 6.85
CA PHE A 190 -12.35 -5.52 6.75
C PHE A 190 -12.68 -6.90 7.34
N ASP A 191 -13.87 -7.07 7.93
CA ASP A 191 -14.36 -8.38 8.35
C ASP A 191 -14.54 -9.29 7.11
N PRO A 192 -13.84 -10.43 7.03
CA PRO A 192 -14.00 -11.36 5.92
C PRO A 192 -15.43 -11.88 5.74
N ALA A 193 -16.27 -11.84 6.79
CA ALA A 193 -17.69 -12.21 6.71
C ALA A 193 -18.48 -11.26 5.77
N LEU A 194 -18.04 -10.01 5.61
CA LEU A 194 -18.64 -9.08 4.64
C LEU A 194 -18.20 -9.40 3.20
N ASN A 195 -17.17 -10.22 2.98
CA ASN A 195 -16.66 -10.59 1.65
C ASN A 195 -16.24 -9.41 0.75
N LEU A 196 -15.88 -8.26 1.33
CA LEU A 196 -15.14 -7.21 0.62
C LEU A 196 -13.63 -7.51 0.60
N PHE A 197 -13.11 -8.01 1.71
CA PHE A 197 -11.72 -8.44 1.86
C PHE A 197 -11.67 -9.91 2.26
N LYS A 198 -10.56 -10.57 1.92
CA LYS A 198 -10.25 -11.95 2.30
C LYS A 198 -8.88 -11.98 2.97
N THR A 199 -8.65 -13.02 3.77
CA THR A 199 -7.37 -13.32 4.41
C THR A 199 -6.52 -14.26 3.57
N THR A 200 -5.20 -14.04 3.58
CA THR A 200 -4.23 -14.93 2.93
C THR A 200 -4.12 -16.26 3.64
N SER A 201 -3.77 -17.31 2.90
CA SER A 201 -3.51 -18.65 3.44
C SER A 201 -2.21 -18.65 4.25
N GLY A 202 -2.33 -18.51 5.58
CA GLY A 202 -1.21 -18.63 6.53
C GLY A 202 -1.13 -17.50 7.56
N ASP A 203 -0.95 -16.26 7.09
CA ASP A 203 -0.64 -15.11 7.95
C ASP A 203 -1.85 -14.18 8.21
N GLU A 204 -3.05 -14.60 7.80
CA GLU A 204 -4.32 -13.88 7.97
C GLU A 204 -4.28 -12.41 7.49
N ARG A 205 -3.46 -12.12 6.47
CA ARG A 205 -3.30 -10.78 5.92
C ARG A 205 -4.43 -10.44 4.96
N LEU A 206 -4.90 -9.19 4.99
CA LEU A 206 -6.07 -8.76 4.21
C LEU A 206 -5.72 -8.32 2.79
N TYR A 207 -6.54 -8.71 1.84
CA TYR A 207 -6.52 -8.24 0.45
C TYR A 207 -7.95 -8.25 -0.15
N PRO A 208 -8.23 -7.49 -1.23
CA PRO A 208 -9.56 -7.46 -1.83
C PRO A 208 -10.05 -8.85 -2.23
N SER A 209 -11.30 -9.19 -1.86
CA SER A 209 -11.89 -10.49 -2.20
C SER A 209 -12.13 -10.60 -3.71
N PRO A 210 -11.64 -11.66 -4.38
CA PRO A 210 -11.94 -11.92 -5.79
C PRO A 210 -13.44 -12.10 -6.06
N THR A 211 -14.22 -12.47 -5.05
CA THR A 211 -15.68 -12.67 -5.14
C THR A 211 -16.49 -11.52 -4.56
N SER A 212 -15.86 -10.37 -4.33
CA SER A 212 -16.53 -9.15 -3.84
C SER A 212 -17.65 -8.66 -4.77
N TYR A 213 -17.62 -9.03 -6.05
CA TYR A 213 -18.67 -8.74 -7.03
C TYR A 213 -20.05 -9.31 -6.66
N ILE A 214 -20.15 -10.16 -5.63
CA ILE A 214 -21.43 -10.58 -5.05
C ILE A 214 -22.23 -9.40 -4.49
N HIS A 215 -21.56 -8.30 -4.13
CA HIS A 215 -22.19 -7.03 -3.81
C HIS A 215 -22.39 -6.22 -5.08
N GLU A 216 -23.61 -5.82 -5.39
CA GLU A 216 -23.91 -5.04 -6.62
C GLU A 216 -23.09 -3.73 -6.71
N ASN A 217 -22.78 -3.12 -5.57
CA ASN A 217 -22.05 -1.85 -5.45
C ASN A 217 -20.61 -2.01 -4.91
N TYR A 218 -19.98 -3.18 -5.10
CA TYR A 218 -18.65 -3.50 -4.57
C TYR A 218 -17.58 -2.45 -4.91
N LEU A 219 -17.59 -1.90 -6.13
CA LEU A 219 -16.62 -0.86 -6.55
C LEU A 219 -16.78 0.42 -5.73
N GLN A 220 -18.02 0.87 -5.52
CA GLN A 220 -18.30 2.07 -4.73
C GLN A 220 -18.01 1.82 -3.24
N LEU A 221 -18.19 0.59 -2.75
CA LEU A 221 -17.76 0.21 -1.40
C LEU A 221 -16.23 0.28 -1.27
N PHE A 222 -15.47 -0.23 -2.24
CA PHE A 222 -14.01 -0.09 -2.24
C PHE A 222 -13.56 1.37 -2.30
N GLU A 223 -14.20 2.21 -3.10
CA GLU A 223 -13.92 3.66 -3.12
C GLU A 223 -14.18 4.28 -1.75
N PHE A 224 -15.30 3.94 -1.10
CA PHE A 224 -15.63 4.41 0.24
C PHE A 224 -14.60 3.96 1.28
N VAL A 225 -14.21 2.68 1.29
CA VAL A 225 -13.16 2.15 2.17
C VAL A 225 -11.83 2.89 1.95
N GLY A 226 -11.44 3.10 0.69
CA GLY A 226 -10.26 3.89 0.34
C GLY A 226 -10.31 5.32 0.86
N LYS A 227 -11.47 5.99 0.75
CA LYS A 227 -11.68 7.33 1.33
C LYS A 227 -11.55 7.32 2.86
N MET A 228 -12.09 6.30 3.54
CA MET A 228 -12.00 6.18 5.01
C MET A 228 -10.56 5.94 5.48
N LEU A 229 -9.81 5.06 4.81
CA LEU A 229 -8.37 4.89 5.07
C LEU A 229 -7.59 6.18 4.82
N GLY A 230 -7.85 6.84 3.68
CA GLY A 230 -7.22 8.12 3.35
C GLY A 230 -7.54 9.20 4.39
N LYS A 231 -8.77 9.23 4.90
CA LYS A 231 -9.19 10.13 5.98
C LYS A 231 -8.49 9.81 7.30
N ALA A 232 -8.36 8.54 7.68
CA ALA A 232 -7.61 8.12 8.86
C ALA A 232 -6.16 8.62 8.80
N VAL A 233 -5.51 8.37 7.65
CA VAL A 233 -4.15 8.84 7.38
C VAL A 233 -4.09 10.37 7.42
N TYR A 234 -5.06 11.08 6.82
CA TYR A 234 -5.10 12.55 6.83
C TYR A 234 -5.21 13.13 8.24
N GLU A 235 -6.09 12.58 9.08
CA GLU A 235 -6.28 13.04 10.47
C GLU A 235 -5.18 12.55 11.42
N GLY A 236 -4.36 11.58 11.01
CA GLY A 236 -3.33 10.98 11.88
C GLY A 236 -3.93 9.99 12.87
N ILE A 237 -5.07 9.39 12.52
CA ILE A 237 -5.70 8.31 13.26
C ILE A 237 -5.03 7.00 12.84
N VAL A 238 -4.48 6.29 13.82
CA VAL A 238 -3.88 4.98 13.60
C VAL A 238 -4.99 3.94 13.54
N VAL A 239 -5.01 3.15 12.47
CA VAL A 239 -5.96 2.07 12.26
C VAL A 239 -5.17 0.79 12.05
N ASP A 240 -5.57 -0.29 12.72
CA ASP A 240 -4.88 -1.57 12.64
C ASP A 240 -5.51 -2.44 11.56
N VAL A 241 -4.95 -2.36 10.34
CA VAL A 241 -5.40 -3.16 9.20
C VAL A 241 -4.20 -3.92 8.63
N PRO A 242 -4.11 -5.24 8.88
CA PRO A 242 -2.95 -6.04 8.48
C PRO A 242 -3.00 -6.43 7.00
N PHE A 243 -2.82 -5.47 6.11
CA PHE A 243 -2.79 -5.73 4.67
C PHE A 243 -1.69 -6.71 4.26
N ALA A 244 -1.97 -7.53 3.24
CA ALA A 244 -0.97 -8.38 2.62
C ALA A 244 0.07 -7.54 1.86
N SER A 245 1.33 -7.95 1.91
CA SER A 245 2.43 -7.19 1.29
C SER A 245 2.22 -7.05 -0.21
N PHE A 246 1.80 -8.13 -0.90
CA PHE A 246 1.55 -8.07 -2.35
C PHE A 246 0.47 -7.05 -2.71
N PHE A 247 -0.56 -6.91 -1.88
CA PHE A 247 -1.63 -5.95 -2.09
C PHE A 247 -1.10 -4.51 -1.93
N LEU A 248 -0.29 -4.26 -0.91
CA LEU A 248 0.38 -2.96 -0.73
C LEU A 248 1.33 -2.64 -1.89
N SER A 249 2.08 -3.63 -2.38
CA SER A 249 2.94 -3.49 -3.56
C SER A 249 2.15 -3.05 -4.79
N GLN A 250 0.96 -3.65 -5.01
CA GLN A 250 0.07 -3.27 -6.11
C GLN A 250 -0.51 -1.87 -5.91
N LEU A 251 -0.97 -1.55 -4.71
CA LEU A 251 -1.55 -0.24 -4.36
C LEU A 251 -0.55 0.91 -4.57
N LEU A 252 0.74 0.68 -4.30
CA LEU A 252 1.82 1.64 -4.53
C LEU A 252 2.27 1.72 -6.00
N GLY A 253 1.67 0.93 -6.90
CA GLY A 253 2.02 0.91 -8.32
C GLY A 253 3.30 0.15 -8.64
N HIS A 254 3.88 -0.58 -7.69
CA HIS A 254 5.12 -1.33 -7.92
C HIS A 254 4.97 -2.43 -8.96
N HIS A 255 3.75 -2.90 -9.24
CA HIS A 255 3.46 -3.87 -10.30
C HIS A 255 3.77 -3.36 -11.72
N HIS A 256 3.90 -2.04 -11.93
CA HIS A 256 4.37 -1.47 -13.20
C HIS A 256 5.90 -1.40 -13.30
N SER A 257 6.63 -1.73 -12.23
CA SER A 257 8.08 -1.76 -12.23
C SER A 257 8.57 -2.90 -13.13
N VAL A 258 9.59 -2.62 -13.94
CA VAL A 258 10.31 -3.64 -14.73
C VAL A 258 10.93 -4.71 -13.82
N PHE A 259 11.13 -4.38 -12.54
CA PHE A 259 11.71 -5.25 -11.53
C PHE A 259 10.67 -6.00 -10.68
N TYR A 260 9.39 -5.81 -10.95
CA TYR A 260 8.33 -6.53 -10.25
C TYR A 260 8.33 -8.01 -10.63
N SER A 261 8.23 -8.87 -9.62
CA SER A 261 8.17 -10.32 -9.79
C SER A 261 6.95 -10.85 -9.06
N SER A 262 5.94 -11.30 -9.80
CA SER A 262 4.76 -11.96 -9.22
C SER A 262 5.14 -13.20 -8.40
N VAL A 263 6.25 -13.86 -8.74
CA VAL A 263 6.77 -15.01 -7.99
C VAL A 263 7.35 -14.59 -6.64
N ASP A 264 7.96 -13.41 -6.56
CA ASP A 264 8.52 -12.89 -5.30
C ASP A 264 7.42 -12.40 -4.34
N GLU A 265 6.27 -11.98 -4.87
CA GLU A 265 5.10 -11.58 -4.08
C GLU A 265 4.23 -12.78 -3.68
N LEU A 266 4.34 -13.90 -4.39
CA LEU A 266 3.52 -15.10 -4.16
C LEU A 266 3.56 -15.64 -2.72
N PRO A 267 4.69 -15.65 -2.00
CA PRO A 267 4.71 -16.06 -0.59
C PRO A 267 3.75 -15.25 0.29
N SER A 268 3.52 -13.97 -0.04
CA SER A 268 2.58 -13.11 0.69
C SER A 268 1.11 -13.40 0.34
N LEU A 269 0.83 -13.96 -0.83
CA LEU A 269 -0.53 -14.32 -1.27
C LEU A 269 -0.88 -15.74 -0.82
N ASP A 270 -0.02 -16.69 -1.19
CA ASP A 270 -0.16 -18.12 -0.92
C ASP A 270 1.22 -18.76 -0.75
N SER A 271 1.61 -18.95 0.52
CA SER A 271 2.90 -19.50 0.88
C SER A 271 3.06 -20.98 0.51
N GLU A 272 1.97 -21.73 0.43
CA GLU A 272 1.97 -23.15 0.08
C GLU A 272 2.15 -23.31 -1.43
N PHE A 273 1.39 -22.55 -2.21
CA PHE A 273 1.52 -22.53 -3.66
C PHE A 273 2.93 -22.10 -4.09
N TYR A 274 3.51 -21.09 -3.45
CA TYR A 274 4.91 -20.72 -3.67
C TYR A 274 5.90 -21.87 -3.40
N LYS A 275 5.72 -22.61 -2.31
CA LYS A 275 6.58 -23.77 -1.99
C LYS A 275 6.44 -24.85 -3.05
N ASN A 276 5.22 -25.16 -3.49
CA ASN A 276 4.94 -26.15 -4.52
C ASN A 276 5.61 -25.78 -5.85
N LEU A 277 5.46 -24.54 -6.32
CA LEU A 277 6.13 -24.05 -7.52
C LEU A 277 7.67 -24.05 -7.38
N THR A 278 8.18 -23.70 -6.21
CA THR A 278 9.63 -23.73 -5.95
C THR A 278 10.16 -25.16 -5.97
N SER A 279 9.40 -26.12 -5.45
CA SER A 279 9.74 -27.55 -5.49
C SER A 279 9.76 -28.08 -6.93
N ILE A 280 8.76 -27.74 -7.75
CA ILE A 280 8.69 -28.07 -9.18
C ILE A 280 9.94 -27.52 -9.90
N LYS A 281 10.22 -26.23 -9.72
CA LYS A 281 11.38 -25.56 -10.34
C LYS A 281 12.72 -26.20 -9.98
N ARG A 282 12.87 -26.66 -8.74
CA ARG A 282 14.10 -27.27 -8.20
C ARG A 282 14.11 -28.80 -8.30
N TYR A 283 13.09 -29.40 -8.90
CA TYR A 283 13.03 -30.84 -9.06
C TYR A 283 14.10 -31.27 -10.07
N ASP A 284 15.00 -32.15 -9.61
CA ASP A 284 16.13 -32.67 -10.41
C ASP A 284 15.75 -33.89 -11.26
N GLY A 285 14.58 -34.49 -11.01
CA GLY A 285 14.06 -35.64 -11.79
C GLY A 285 13.29 -35.24 -13.05
N ASP A 286 12.62 -36.20 -13.69
CA ASP A 286 11.69 -35.91 -14.79
C ASP A 286 10.36 -35.42 -14.21
N ILE A 287 10.04 -34.15 -14.45
CA ILE A 287 8.82 -33.54 -13.91
C ILE A 287 7.55 -34.10 -14.55
N SER A 288 7.68 -34.75 -15.71
CA SER A 288 6.60 -35.44 -16.38
C SER A 288 5.99 -36.55 -15.50
N ASP A 289 6.77 -37.09 -14.56
CA ASP A 289 6.33 -38.09 -13.58
C ASP A 289 5.26 -37.55 -12.61
N LEU A 290 5.16 -36.22 -12.45
CA LEU A 290 4.14 -35.59 -11.61
C LEU A 290 2.77 -35.51 -12.28
N GLY A 291 2.66 -35.83 -13.58
CA GLY A 291 1.39 -35.82 -14.32
C GLY A 291 0.73 -34.44 -14.42
N LEU A 292 1.52 -33.37 -14.29
CA LEU A 292 1.04 -31.99 -14.38
C LEU A 292 0.78 -31.61 -15.84
N THR A 293 -0.19 -30.73 -16.04
CA THR A 293 -0.51 -30.13 -17.35
C THR A 293 -0.45 -28.61 -17.24
N LEU A 294 -0.41 -27.90 -18.37
CA LEU A 294 -0.46 -26.43 -18.39
C LEU A 294 -1.90 -25.92 -18.18
N SER A 295 -2.51 -26.33 -17.07
CA SER A 295 -3.83 -25.90 -16.60
C SER A 295 -3.88 -25.87 -15.07
N TYR A 296 -4.85 -25.15 -14.50
CA TYR A 296 -5.13 -25.16 -13.06
C TYR A 296 -6.64 -25.20 -12.81
N ASP A 297 -7.02 -25.74 -11.65
CA ASP A 297 -8.41 -25.77 -11.21
C ASP A 297 -8.67 -24.68 -10.17
N GLU A 298 -9.79 -23.98 -10.30
CA GLU A 298 -10.27 -22.95 -9.38
C GLU A 298 -11.63 -23.36 -8.82
N ASP A 299 -11.79 -23.31 -7.50
CA ASP A 299 -13.10 -23.46 -6.87
C ASP A 299 -13.83 -22.09 -6.89
N VAL A 300 -14.81 -21.99 -7.79
CA VAL A 300 -15.67 -20.81 -7.91
C VAL A 300 -17.04 -21.17 -7.33
N MET A 301 -17.26 -20.77 -6.08
CA MET A 301 -18.53 -20.97 -5.36
C MET A 301 -18.99 -22.44 -5.27
N GLY A 302 -18.06 -23.37 -5.06
CA GLY A 302 -18.31 -24.82 -4.97
C GLY A 302 -18.26 -25.54 -6.32
N GLN A 303 -18.05 -24.82 -7.42
CA GLN A 303 -17.84 -25.40 -8.75
C GLN A 303 -16.36 -25.37 -9.10
N LEU A 304 -15.79 -26.54 -9.37
CA LEU A 304 -14.42 -26.65 -9.88
C LEU A 304 -14.40 -26.26 -11.37
N VAL A 305 -13.73 -25.15 -11.68
CA VAL A 305 -13.53 -24.64 -13.04
C VAL A 305 -12.08 -24.86 -13.43
N CYS A 306 -11.85 -25.54 -14.55
CA CYS A 306 -10.52 -25.86 -15.04
C CYS A 306 -10.07 -24.86 -16.11
N HIS A 307 -9.04 -24.08 -15.79
CA HIS A 307 -8.47 -22.99 -16.60
C HIS A 307 -7.20 -23.42 -17.32
N GLU A 308 -7.12 -23.16 -18.63
CA GLU A 308 -5.92 -23.42 -19.42
C GLU A 308 -4.93 -22.26 -19.34
N LEU A 309 -3.66 -22.54 -19.01
CA LEU A 309 -2.60 -21.53 -18.95
C LEU A 309 -2.12 -21.11 -20.36
N VAL A 310 -2.25 -22.02 -21.32
CA VAL A 310 -1.98 -21.81 -22.75
C VAL A 310 -3.07 -22.50 -23.56
N PRO A 311 -3.35 -22.08 -24.82
CA PRO A 311 -4.35 -22.75 -25.64
C PRO A 311 -4.10 -24.27 -25.76
N GLY A 312 -5.07 -25.10 -25.35
CA GLY A 312 -4.94 -26.56 -25.33
C GLY A 312 -4.14 -27.13 -24.15
N GLY A 313 -3.83 -26.29 -23.15
CA GLY A 313 -2.93 -26.59 -22.04
C GLY A 313 -3.31 -27.82 -21.21
N LYS A 314 -4.60 -28.21 -21.16
CA LYS A 314 -5.06 -29.45 -20.51
C LYS A 314 -4.45 -30.72 -21.09
N THR A 315 -3.96 -30.66 -22.33
CA THR A 315 -3.36 -31.81 -23.03
C THR A 315 -1.84 -31.70 -23.14
N ILE A 316 -1.25 -30.59 -22.69
CA ILE A 316 0.18 -30.33 -22.78
C ILE A 316 0.81 -30.68 -21.42
N PRO A 317 1.63 -31.74 -21.34
CA PRO A 317 2.30 -32.10 -20.10
C PRO A 317 3.37 -31.07 -19.74
N VAL A 318 3.56 -30.87 -18.43
CA VAL A 318 4.72 -30.13 -17.92
C VAL A 318 5.95 -31.04 -18.01
N THR A 319 7.01 -30.51 -18.58
CA THR A 319 8.31 -31.15 -18.83
C THR A 319 9.42 -30.28 -18.26
N ASN A 320 10.65 -30.79 -18.17
CA ASN A 320 11.78 -30.00 -17.69
C ASN A 320 12.12 -28.78 -18.58
N GLU A 321 11.67 -28.76 -19.83
CA GLU A 321 11.89 -27.66 -20.77
C GLU A 321 10.87 -26.53 -20.63
N ASN A 322 9.66 -26.83 -20.13
CA ASN A 322 8.55 -25.86 -20.04
C ASN A 322 8.11 -25.55 -18.59
N LYS A 323 8.85 -26.02 -17.58
CA LYS A 323 8.57 -25.81 -16.14
C LYS A 323 8.90 -24.42 -15.61
#